data_AF-A0AAD6K0C4-F1
#
_entry.id   AF-A0AAD6K0C4-F1
#
_cell.length_a   1.000
_cell.length_b   1.000
_cell.length_c   1.000
_cell.angle_alpha   90.00
_cell.angle_beta   90.00
_cell.angle_gamma   90.00
#
_symmetry.space_group_name_H-M   'P 1'
#
loop_
_entity.id
_entity.type
_entity.pdbx_description
1 polymer ?
#
loop_
_entity_poly.entity_id
_entity_poly.type
_entity_poly.pdbx_seq_one_letter_code
_entity_poly.pdbx_strand_id
1 'polypeptide(L)'
;MFYKCYVGLFLLMFKVAASIENGFVVNGNFELGGGAEFSQKGLFRLTNSSTFGVGRAFYSQPLNFKNSSNGSSVSFSTTFVFAFVLDEDHLPGQGMAFMIAPSKNLTGALPSQYLGLFNSTNNGDPSNHVVAIELDTSQNPEFGDINRNHVGIDVNSLESVKSAPAGYFDNENGEFKSIVLSSGEPIQAWVEYDAPETQLNVTLAPIHTSKPSLPLLSLNIDISPIILEQMYVGFSSSTGQLVQSHYVLGWSFLLDGKAPELDLSKLSFFTGKEQSKRKGRDPLVVGLSITGVVLLIIATISILIILWRRKKAEFTEILEDWEDLQTTHVAGTLGYIAPELARSGKPTPSTDVYAFGAFCLEVACGRRPVEPKTSAKEMILVDWVYSFWMEGKILSTMDPKLDREWKAEEAELVLKLGLLCSHGVAEGRPRMSQVLIYLKGQAALPENLNAHVKAQEGRGESENHAILCYSSPSLTITNSLISVGR
;
A
#
# COMPACT_ATOMS: atom_id res chain seq x y z
N MET A 1 33.01 -7.84 -44.48
CA MET A 1 32.14 -6.90 -45.20
C MET A 1 30.71 -7.21 -44.76
N PHE A 2 29.90 -6.21 -44.38
CA PHE A 2 28.62 -6.32 -43.64
C PHE A 2 28.73 -6.31 -42.10
N TYR A 3 29.14 -5.18 -41.54
CA TYR A 3 28.67 -4.69 -40.23
C TYR A 3 28.96 -3.18 -40.20
N LYS A 4 28.01 -2.38 -40.70
CA LYS A 4 27.93 -0.90 -40.60
C LYS A 4 26.71 -0.45 -41.41
N CYS A 5 25.56 -0.33 -40.75
CA CYS A 5 24.39 0.48 -41.17
C CYS A 5 23.22 0.27 -40.20
N TYR A 6 23.37 0.62 -38.91
CA TYR A 6 22.24 0.75 -37.96
C TYR A 6 22.58 1.67 -36.78
N VAL A 7 23.11 2.87 -37.07
CA VAL A 7 23.23 3.95 -36.05
C VAL A 7 22.65 5.28 -36.57
N GLY A 8 22.00 5.28 -37.74
CA GLY A 8 21.42 6.47 -38.36
C GLY A 8 19.90 6.40 -38.49
N LEU A 9 19.17 6.15 -37.41
CA LEU A 9 17.71 6.39 -37.35
C LEU A 9 17.16 6.40 -35.91
N PHE A 10 17.78 7.15 -35.00
CA PHE A 10 17.21 7.44 -33.66
C PHE A 10 17.10 8.95 -33.38
N LEU A 11 17.14 9.76 -34.44
CA LEU A 11 16.94 11.21 -34.39
C LEU A 11 15.87 11.58 -35.42
N LEU A 12 14.60 11.35 -35.12
CA LEU A 12 13.49 12.19 -35.59
C LEU A 12 12.17 11.71 -34.96
N MET A 13 11.83 12.21 -33.77
CA MET A 13 10.46 12.50 -33.31
C MET A 13 10.54 13.32 -32.00
N PHE A 14 11.34 14.39 -31.97
CA PHE A 14 11.16 15.44 -30.96
C PHE A 14 10.32 16.53 -31.60
N LYS A 15 9.02 16.56 -31.27
CA LYS A 15 8.18 17.73 -31.58
C LYS A 15 8.71 18.90 -30.76
N VAL A 16 9.07 19.98 -31.45
CA VAL A 16 9.58 21.22 -30.88
C VAL A 16 8.53 21.82 -29.94
N ALA A 17 8.86 21.93 -28.65
CA ALA A 17 8.17 22.86 -27.76
C ALA A 17 8.61 24.27 -28.15
N ALA A 18 7.66 25.16 -28.44
CA ALA A 18 7.99 26.57 -28.63
C ALA A 18 8.25 27.16 -27.24
N SER A 19 9.53 27.44 -26.94
CA SER A 19 9.89 28.25 -25.78
C SER A 19 9.57 29.70 -26.11
N ILE A 20 8.77 30.34 -25.26
CA ILE A 20 8.58 31.79 -25.26
C ILE A 20 9.48 32.31 -24.12
N GLU A 21 9.92 33.56 -24.18
CA GLU A 21 10.64 34.15 -23.06
C GLU A 21 9.77 34.06 -21.79
N ASN A 22 10.29 33.39 -20.75
CA ASN A 22 9.59 33.12 -19.48
C ASN A 22 8.26 32.33 -19.58
N GLY A 23 8.07 31.54 -20.64
CA GLY A 23 6.88 30.70 -20.82
C GLY A 23 7.03 29.61 -21.87
N PHE A 24 5.99 28.79 -22.01
CA PHE A 24 5.98 27.70 -22.99
C PHE A 24 4.57 27.35 -23.44
N VAL A 25 4.49 26.76 -24.62
CA VAL A 25 3.31 26.05 -25.10
C VAL A 25 3.74 24.64 -25.46
N VAL A 26 3.14 23.65 -24.82
CA VAL A 26 3.56 22.26 -24.94
C VAL A 26 2.38 21.35 -25.26
N ASN A 27 2.53 20.63 -26.38
CA ASN A 27 1.68 19.50 -26.78
C ASN A 27 2.42 18.16 -26.51
N GLY A 28 2.92 17.97 -25.28
CA GLY A 28 3.50 16.69 -24.82
C GLY A 28 5.03 16.57 -24.72
N ASN A 29 5.77 17.58 -24.27
CA ASN A 29 7.21 17.49 -23.99
C ASN A 29 7.49 17.85 -22.52
N PHE A 30 7.52 16.85 -21.65
CA PHE A 30 7.62 16.99 -20.20
C PHE A 30 8.76 16.14 -19.64
N GLU A 31 9.33 16.56 -18.52
CA GLU A 31 10.13 15.64 -17.70
C GLU A 31 9.16 14.82 -16.84
N LEU A 32 9.14 13.52 -17.12
CA LEU A 32 8.25 12.56 -16.46
C LEU A 32 8.88 12.12 -15.13
N GLY A 33 8.08 12.13 -14.08
CA GLY A 33 8.45 11.63 -12.76
C GLY A 33 7.36 10.72 -12.17
N GLY A 34 7.76 9.76 -11.34
CA GLY A 34 6.81 8.78 -10.80
C GLY A 34 6.21 7.89 -11.90
N GLY A 35 4.94 7.49 -11.73
CA GLY A 35 4.19 6.64 -12.66
C GLY A 35 3.65 7.33 -13.91
N ALA A 36 4.07 8.57 -14.20
CA ALA A 36 3.65 9.31 -15.39
C ALA A 36 4.29 8.75 -16.66
N GLU A 37 3.48 8.60 -17.70
CA GLU A 37 3.88 7.95 -18.94
C GLU A 37 3.14 8.51 -20.16
N PHE A 38 3.72 8.32 -21.34
CA PHE A 38 2.96 8.46 -22.58
C PHE A 38 2.12 7.20 -22.79
N SER A 39 0.81 7.38 -22.97
CA SER A 39 -0.06 6.30 -23.46
C SER A 39 0.44 5.77 -24.81
N GLN A 40 0.00 4.56 -25.18
CA GLN A 40 0.32 3.95 -26.49
C GLN A 40 -0.06 4.82 -27.70
N LYS A 41 -0.91 5.84 -27.50
CA LYS A 41 -1.39 6.76 -28.52
C LYS A 41 -0.77 8.16 -28.40
N GLY A 42 0.29 8.33 -27.59
CA GLY A 42 1.05 9.57 -27.46
C GLY A 42 0.43 10.61 -26.53
N LEU A 43 -0.71 10.33 -25.89
CA LEU A 43 -1.29 11.22 -24.88
C LEU A 43 -0.49 11.16 -23.59
N PHE A 44 -0.31 12.32 -22.97
CA PHE A 44 0.39 12.45 -21.71
C PHE A 44 -0.54 12.08 -20.54
N ARG A 45 -0.20 10.99 -19.84
CA ARG A 45 -0.98 10.38 -18.77
C ARG A 45 -0.18 10.43 -17.46
N LEU A 46 -0.73 11.11 -16.45
CA LEU A 46 -0.09 11.25 -15.14
C LEU A 46 -0.18 9.93 -14.36
N THR A 47 -1.36 9.35 -14.19
CA THR A 47 -1.53 8.01 -13.61
C THR A 47 -2.38 7.13 -14.50
N ASN A 48 -2.15 5.82 -14.39
CA ASN A 48 -2.94 4.78 -15.02
C ASN A 48 -3.84 4.07 -13.98
N SER A 49 -4.46 2.96 -14.36
CA SER A 49 -5.33 2.14 -13.50
C SER A 49 -4.60 1.32 -12.42
N SER A 50 -3.32 1.59 -12.13
CA SER A 50 -2.65 0.99 -10.97
C SER A 50 -3.20 1.58 -9.67
N THR A 51 -3.40 0.73 -8.66
CA THR A 51 -3.81 1.16 -7.32
C THR A 51 -2.65 1.81 -6.58
N PHE A 52 -2.91 2.86 -5.81
CA PHE A 52 -1.91 3.58 -5.00
C PHE A 52 -0.72 4.14 -5.80
N GLY A 53 -0.95 4.53 -7.05
CA GLY A 53 0.05 5.15 -7.92
C GLY A 53 0.17 6.65 -7.70
N VAL A 54 1.36 7.20 -7.91
CA VAL A 54 1.62 8.64 -7.98
C VAL A 54 2.25 8.96 -9.33
N GLY A 55 1.70 9.94 -10.02
CA GLY A 55 2.17 10.41 -11.32
C GLY A 55 2.52 11.88 -11.28
N ARG A 56 3.66 12.27 -11.86
CA ARG A 56 4.06 13.67 -11.93
C ARG A 56 4.63 14.04 -13.29
N ALA A 57 4.40 15.29 -13.70
CA ALA A 57 5.16 15.88 -14.77
C ALA A 57 5.44 17.34 -14.50
N PHE A 58 6.67 17.73 -14.77
CA PHE A 58 7.13 19.09 -14.58
C PHE A 58 7.64 19.67 -15.89
N TYR A 59 7.52 20.99 -16.00
CA TYR A 59 8.35 21.73 -16.92
C TYR A 59 9.82 21.55 -16.50
N SER A 60 10.70 21.29 -17.46
CA SER A 60 12.05 20.80 -17.18
C SER A 60 12.93 21.78 -16.41
N GLN A 61 12.76 23.09 -16.68
CA GLN A 61 13.57 24.15 -16.10
C GLN A 61 12.79 24.88 -14.98
N PRO A 62 13.47 25.31 -13.90
CA PRO A 62 12.83 26.17 -12.92
C PRO A 62 12.56 27.55 -13.52
N LEU A 63 11.54 28.22 -13.00
CA LEU A 63 11.13 29.57 -13.38
C LEU A 63 11.37 30.51 -12.20
N ASN A 64 11.71 31.77 -12.49
CA ASN A 64 11.93 32.78 -11.45
C ASN A 64 10.60 33.47 -11.11
N PHE A 65 10.06 33.16 -9.93
CA PHE A 65 8.79 33.68 -9.46
C PHE A 65 8.92 34.95 -8.60
N LYS A 66 10.15 35.41 -8.33
CA LYS A 66 10.38 36.63 -7.55
C LYS A 66 11.07 37.71 -8.37
N ASN A 67 10.63 38.94 -8.17
CA ASN A 67 11.35 40.09 -8.68
C ASN A 67 12.62 40.31 -7.83
N SER A 68 13.77 40.32 -8.51
CA SER A 68 15.09 40.44 -7.88
C SER A 68 15.30 41.76 -7.12
N SER A 69 14.49 42.79 -7.40
CA SER A 69 14.66 44.12 -6.83
C SER A 69 13.99 44.27 -5.46
N ASN A 70 12.88 43.58 -5.21
CA ASN A 70 12.05 43.77 -4.01
C ASN A 70 11.57 42.44 -3.38
N GLY A 71 11.88 41.29 -3.98
CA GLY A 71 11.48 39.97 -3.50
C GLY A 71 9.99 39.64 -3.61
N SER A 72 9.20 40.50 -4.28
CA SER A 72 7.77 40.26 -4.48
C SER A 72 7.53 39.17 -5.52
N SER A 73 6.41 38.47 -5.41
CA SER A 73 5.95 37.54 -6.44
C SER A 73 5.73 38.25 -7.78
N VAL A 74 5.83 37.48 -8.86
CA VAL A 74 5.54 37.91 -10.24
C VAL A 74 4.19 37.33 -10.66
N SER A 75 3.43 38.09 -11.45
CA SER A 75 2.17 37.61 -12.04
C SER A 75 2.44 36.37 -12.90
N PHE A 76 1.46 35.47 -13.00
CA PHE A 76 1.56 34.35 -13.92
C PHE A 76 0.19 33.98 -14.46
N SER A 77 0.19 33.30 -15.59
CA SER A 77 -1.00 32.63 -16.06
C SER A 77 -0.66 31.29 -16.67
N THR A 78 -1.61 30.36 -16.56
CA THR A 78 -1.52 29.05 -17.19
C THR A 78 -2.88 28.59 -17.65
N THR A 79 -2.88 27.85 -18.76
CA THR A 79 -4.06 27.13 -19.21
C THR A 79 -3.67 25.73 -19.64
N PHE A 80 -4.51 24.76 -19.27
CA PHE A 80 -4.29 23.38 -19.63
C PHE A 80 -5.61 22.69 -19.90
N VAL A 81 -5.57 21.69 -20.78
CA VAL A 81 -6.70 20.81 -21.06
C VAL A 81 -6.42 19.47 -20.42
N PHE A 82 -7.37 18.96 -19.65
CA PHE A 82 -7.26 17.68 -18.97
C PHE A 82 -8.52 16.83 -19.20
N ALA A 83 -8.42 15.54 -18.92
CA ALA A 83 -9.56 14.64 -18.92
C ALA A 83 -9.30 13.48 -17.96
N PHE A 84 -10.31 13.11 -17.18
CA PHE A 84 -10.21 11.94 -16.30
C PHE A 84 -11.04 10.79 -16.86
N VAL A 85 -10.37 9.68 -17.16
CA VAL A 85 -10.99 8.53 -17.82
C VAL A 85 -11.07 7.35 -16.84
N LEU A 86 -12.27 6.83 -16.66
CA LEU A 86 -12.52 5.61 -15.89
C LEU A 86 -12.18 4.39 -16.76
N ASP A 87 -11.43 3.44 -16.19
CA ASP A 87 -11.02 2.22 -16.91
C ASP A 87 -12.01 1.05 -16.72
N GLU A 88 -12.86 1.05 -15.68
CA GLU A 88 -13.86 0.00 -15.35
C GLU A 88 -15.00 0.62 -14.48
N ASP A 89 -16.04 -0.16 -14.12
CA ASP A 89 -17.22 0.18 -13.28
C ASP A 89 -16.90 0.64 -11.82
N HIS A 90 -15.72 1.18 -11.59
CA HIS A 90 -15.29 1.72 -10.30
C HIS A 90 -15.77 3.16 -10.09
N LEU A 91 -15.94 3.55 -8.82
CA LEU A 91 -16.14 4.95 -8.47
C LEU A 91 -14.88 5.76 -8.81
N PRO A 92 -15.01 7.04 -9.22
CA PRO A 92 -13.87 7.91 -9.48
C PRO A 92 -13.07 8.18 -8.20
N GLY A 93 -11.78 8.47 -8.36
CA GLY A 93 -10.85 8.78 -7.28
C GLY A 93 -9.39 8.69 -7.77
N GLN A 94 -8.46 9.54 -7.34
CA GLN A 94 -8.59 10.60 -6.33
C GLN A 94 -8.65 11.98 -6.99
N GLY A 95 -7.70 12.27 -7.86
CA GLY A 95 -7.69 13.51 -8.62
C GLY A 95 -6.30 13.86 -9.12
N MET A 96 -6.15 15.11 -9.57
CA MET A 96 -4.87 15.69 -9.91
C MET A 96 -4.79 17.14 -9.43
N ALA A 97 -3.59 17.69 -9.37
CA ALA A 97 -3.35 19.09 -9.08
C ALA A 97 -2.36 19.69 -10.06
N PHE A 98 -2.63 20.92 -10.52
CA PHE A 98 -1.58 21.81 -11.01
C PHE A 98 -0.83 22.36 -9.80
N MET A 99 0.50 22.39 -9.83
CA MET A 99 1.30 22.77 -8.67
C MET A 99 2.51 23.63 -9.03
N ILE A 100 2.84 24.54 -8.11
CA ILE A 100 4.06 25.33 -8.05
C ILE A 100 4.84 24.86 -6.81
N ALA A 101 6.05 24.35 -6.99
CA ALA A 101 6.83 23.74 -5.90
C ALA A 101 8.34 23.98 -6.04
N PRO A 102 9.11 23.91 -4.94
CA PRO A 102 10.55 24.17 -4.97
C PRO A 102 11.36 23.04 -5.63
N SER A 103 10.77 21.85 -5.83
CA SER A 103 11.45 20.68 -6.37
C SER A 103 10.52 19.82 -7.21
N LYS A 104 11.06 19.20 -8.27
CA LYS A 104 10.39 18.16 -9.07
C LYS A 104 10.23 16.83 -8.29
N ASN A 105 11.04 16.64 -7.24
CA ASN A 105 11.04 15.43 -6.43
C ASN A 105 10.42 15.69 -5.05
N LEU A 106 9.11 15.47 -4.94
CA LEU A 106 8.36 15.47 -3.68
C LEU A 106 8.55 14.12 -2.97
N THR A 107 9.71 13.94 -2.35
CA THR A 107 10.07 12.68 -1.68
C THR A 107 9.14 12.44 -0.48
N GLY A 108 8.62 11.22 -0.36
CA GLY A 108 7.76 10.82 0.75
C GLY A 108 6.31 11.29 0.63
N ALA A 109 5.93 12.00 -0.43
CA ALA A 109 4.52 12.29 -0.69
C ALA A 109 3.76 11.00 -1.05
N LEU A 110 2.56 10.87 -0.49
CA LEU A 110 1.75 9.65 -0.53
C LEU A 110 0.75 9.66 -1.70
N PRO A 111 0.31 8.48 -2.16
CA PRO A 111 -0.79 8.35 -3.10
C PRO A 111 -2.15 8.57 -2.40
N SER A 112 -3.22 8.17 -3.06
CA SER A 112 -4.58 8.22 -2.51
C SER A 112 -5.05 9.67 -2.27
N GLN A 113 -5.58 9.99 -1.11
CA GLN A 113 -6.12 11.31 -0.81
C GLN A 113 -5.04 12.42 -0.79
N TYR A 114 -3.76 12.05 -0.81
CA TYR A 114 -2.66 13.01 -0.73
C TYR A 114 -2.25 13.62 -2.09
N LEU A 115 -2.88 13.19 -3.19
CA LEU A 115 -2.64 13.66 -4.57
C LEU A 115 -1.18 13.60 -5.05
N GLY A 116 -0.30 12.89 -4.32
CA GLY A 116 1.14 12.90 -4.56
C GLY A 116 1.83 14.23 -4.18
N LEU A 117 1.17 15.10 -3.41
CA LEU A 117 1.68 16.41 -2.98
C LEU A 117 2.34 16.35 -1.60
N PHE A 118 1.66 15.73 -0.62
CA PHE A 118 2.08 15.71 0.78
C PHE A 118 2.00 14.30 1.38
N ASN A 119 2.23 14.19 2.68
CA ASN A 119 2.04 13.01 3.49
C ASN A 119 1.43 13.37 4.84
N SER A 120 1.16 12.35 5.67
CA SER A 120 0.54 12.53 6.98
C SER A 120 1.34 13.38 7.96
N THR A 121 2.64 13.60 7.73
CA THR A 121 3.53 14.35 8.63
C THR A 121 3.83 15.77 8.18
N ASN A 122 3.72 16.07 6.87
CA ASN A 122 4.00 17.40 6.33
C ASN A 122 2.77 18.10 5.74
N ASN A 123 1.58 17.49 5.72
CA ASN A 123 0.37 18.18 5.33
C ASN A 123 0.09 19.36 6.29
N GLY A 124 0.10 20.59 5.77
CA GLY A 124 0.00 21.83 6.56
C GLY A 124 1.34 22.43 6.99
N ASP A 125 2.48 21.83 6.63
CA ASP A 125 3.80 22.36 6.98
C ASP A 125 4.16 23.56 6.07
N PRO A 126 4.37 24.77 6.62
CA PRO A 126 4.69 25.95 5.83
C PRO A 126 6.04 25.86 5.10
N SER A 127 6.93 24.95 5.49
CA SER A 127 8.21 24.69 4.82
C SER A 127 8.09 23.92 3.51
N ASN A 128 6.89 23.44 3.15
CA ASN A 128 6.66 22.77 1.87
C ASN A 128 6.84 23.72 0.68
N HIS A 129 6.49 25.01 0.83
CA HIS A 129 6.48 26.01 -0.22
C HIS A 129 5.68 25.59 -1.46
N VAL A 130 4.51 24.96 -1.27
CA VAL A 130 3.65 24.47 -2.36
C VAL A 130 2.37 25.31 -2.44
N VAL A 131 2.07 25.78 -3.65
CA VAL A 131 0.74 26.29 -4.04
C VAL A 131 0.20 25.35 -5.11
N ALA A 132 -1.00 24.82 -4.91
CA ALA A 132 -1.61 23.88 -5.85
C ALA A 132 -3.07 24.22 -6.12
N ILE A 133 -3.53 23.85 -7.32
CA ILE A 133 -4.93 23.91 -7.73
C ILE A 133 -5.37 22.47 -7.92
N GLU A 134 -6.12 21.95 -6.96
CA GLU A 134 -6.63 20.58 -6.98
C GLU A 134 -7.90 20.47 -7.83
N LEU A 135 -8.01 19.32 -8.49
CA LEU A 135 -9.15 18.86 -9.27
C LEU A 135 -9.53 17.50 -8.69
N ASP A 136 -10.36 17.52 -7.65
CA ASP A 136 -10.61 16.39 -6.77
C ASP A 136 -11.95 15.70 -7.06
N THR A 137 -11.91 14.38 -7.14
CA THR A 137 -13.04 13.48 -7.41
C THR A 137 -13.44 12.62 -6.21
N SER A 138 -12.83 12.88 -5.07
CA SER A 138 -13.03 12.24 -3.79
C SER A 138 -13.52 13.25 -2.76
N GLN A 139 -14.04 12.72 -1.66
CA GLN A 139 -14.42 13.53 -0.51
C GLN A 139 -13.77 12.92 0.71
N ASN A 140 -12.78 13.62 1.23
CA ASN A 140 -11.98 13.32 2.39
C ASN A 140 -12.35 14.28 3.52
N PRO A 141 -13.20 13.86 4.48
CA PRO A 141 -13.59 14.71 5.61
C PRO A 141 -12.40 15.22 6.42
N GLU A 142 -11.29 14.47 6.44
CA GLU A 142 -10.04 14.88 7.10
C GLU A 142 -9.38 16.12 6.48
N PHE A 143 -9.70 16.46 5.23
CA PHE A 143 -9.19 17.63 4.51
C PHE A 143 -10.25 18.70 4.27
N GLY A 144 -11.46 18.53 4.82
CA GLY A 144 -12.52 19.52 4.69
C GLY A 144 -13.23 19.54 3.33
N ASP A 145 -13.08 18.48 2.54
CA ASP A 145 -13.66 18.39 1.20
C ASP A 145 -15.16 18.60 1.17
N ILE A 146 -15.58 19.53 0.33
CA ILE A 146 -16.99 19.96 0.24
C ILE A 146 -17.88 18.92 -0.44
N ASN A 147 -17.35 18.12 -1.36
CA ASN A 147 -18.04 17.03 -2.07
C ASN A 147 -17.04 16.21 -2.92
N ARG A 148 -17.51 15.16 -3.61
CA ARG A 148 -16.69 14.25 -4.44
C ARG A 148 -16.37 14.77 -5.86
N ASN A 149 -16.45 16.06 -6.11
CA ASN A 149 -16.26 16.67 -7.43
C ASN A 149 -16.05 18.18 -7.28
N HIS A 150 -14.87 18.57 -6.81
CA HIS A 150 -14.57 19.95 -6.47
C HIS A 150 -13.23 20.42 -7.03
N VAL A 151 -13.07 21.74 -7.03
CA VAL A 151 -11.84 22.43 -7.36
C VAL A 151 -11.42 23.21 -6.12
N GLY A 152 -10.14 23.16 -5.80
CA GLY A 152 -9.57 23.76 -4.60
C GLY A 152 -8.31 24.59 -4.88
N ILE A 153 -8.02 25.54 -3.99
CA ILE A 153 -6.76 26.27 -3.92
C ILE A 153 -6.05 25.87 -2.64
N ASP A 154 -4.96 25.14 -2.79
CA ASP A 154 -4.20 24.53 -1.71
C ASP A 154 -2.92 25.30 -1.47
N VAL A 155 -2.62 25.54 -0.20
CA VAL A 155 -1.40 26.23 0.24
C VAL A 155 -0.76 25.40 1.33
N ASN A 156 0.31 24.69 0.99
CA ASN A 156 1.07 23.80 1.88
C ASN A 156 0.26 22.68 2.56
N SER A 157 -1.02 22.53 2.24
CA SER A 157 -1.99 21.62 2.85
C SER A 157 -3.02 21.19 1.80
N LEU A 158 -3.59 19.98 1.95
CA LEU A 158 -4.77 19.51 1.21
C LEU A 158 -6.07 20.09 1.79
N GLU A 159 -6.03 20.73 2.96
CA GLU A 159 -7.16 21.54 3.39
C GLU A 159 -7.17 22.83 2.57
N SER A 160 -8.06 22.87 1.60
CA SER A 160 -8.15 23.92 0.61
C SER A 160 -8.52 25.26 1.24
N VAL A 161 -7.73 26.31 0.97
CA VAL A 161 -8.00 27.68 1.44
C VAL A 161 -9.31 28.21 0.87
N LYS A 162 -9.63 27.80 -0.37
CA LYS A 162 -10.89 28.10 -1.03
C LYS A 162 -11.23 27.00 -2.01
N SER A 163 -12.44 26.45 -1.92
CA SER A 163 -12.95 25.43 -2.84
C SER A 163 -14.38 25.70 -3.29
N ALA A 164 -14.76 25.09 -4.41
CA ALA A 164 -16.12 25.14 -4.96
C ALA A 164 -16.43 23.85 -5.75
N PRO A 165 -17.72 23.43 -5.84
CA PRO A 165 -18.09 22.33 -6.71
C PRO A 165 -17.62 22.59 -8.14
N ALA A 166 -17.12 21.56 -8.84
CA ALA A 166 -16.59 21.76 -10.17
C ALA A 166 -17.70 22.22 -11.14
N GLY A 167 -17.43 23.31 -11.84
CA GLY A 167 -18.39 23.96 -12.73
C GLY A 167 -17.89 25.30 -13.23
N TYR A 168 -18.78 26.04 -13.90
CA TYR A 168 -18.48 27.31 -14.50
C TYR A 168 -19.70 28.21 -14.57
N PHE A 169 -19.50 29.52 -14.65
CA PHE A 169 -20.59 30.47 -14.87
C PHE A 169 -20.73 30.76 -16.35
N ASP A 170 -21.95 30.64 -16.87
CA ASP A 170 -22.22 30.93 -18.27
C ASP A 170 -22.12 32.43 -18.57
N ASN A 171 -21.48 32.78 -19.69
CA ASN A 171 -21.21 34.17 -20.05
C ASN A 171 -22.47 34.95 -20.49
N GLU A 172 -23.52 34.27 -20.95
CA GLU A 172 -24.73 34.93 -21.45
C GLU A 172 -25.70 35.26 -20.31
N ASN A 173 -25.92 34.31 -19.40
CA ASN A 173 -26.93 34.43 -18.35
C ASN A 173 -26.37 34.44 -16.91
N GLY A 174 -25.07 34.20 -16.71
CA GLY A 174 -24.43 34.16 -15.39
C GLY A 174 -24.78 32.92 -14.56
N GLU A 175 -25.44 31.92 -15.14
CA GLU A 175 -25.88 30.71 -14.44
C GLU A 175 -24.72 29.76 -14.18
N PHE A 176 -24.69 29.15 -12.99
CA PHE A 176 -23.72 28.11 -12.67
C PHE A 176 -24.07 26.79 -13.37
N LYS A 177 -23.16 26.30 -14.20
CA LYS A 177 -23.23 25.01 -14.89
C LYS A 177 -22.23 24.04 -14.27
N SER A 178 -22.74 22.97 -13.68
CA SER A 178 -21.91 21.92 -13.07
C SER A 178 -21.12 21.14 -14.14
N ILE A 179 -19.87 20.81 -13.82
CA ILE A 179 -19.01 19.93 -14.60
C ILE A 179 -18.70 18.69 -13.75
N VAL A 180 -18.82 17.51 -14.34
CA VAL A 180 -18.34 16.26 -13.73
C VAL A 180 -16.91 16.04 -14.19
N LEU A 181 -15.93 16.20 -13.30
CA LEU A 181 -14.50 16.04 -13.59
C LEU A 181 -14.18 14.65 -14.13
N SER A 182 -14.88 13.63 -13.63
CA SER A 182 -14.76 12.23 -14.02
C SER A 182 -15.60 11.83 -15.24
N SER A 183 -16.13 12.78 -16.01
CA SER A 183 -17.00 12.49 -17.17
C SER A 183 -16.29 11.80 -18.34
N GLY A 184 -14.95 11.87 -18.37
CA GLY A 184 -14.17 11.47 -19.53
C GLY A 184 -14.23 12.48 -20.68
N GLU A 185 -14.90 13.62 -20.54
CA GLU A 185 -14.86 14.69 -21.54
C GLU A 185 -13.73 15.69 -21.22
N PRO A 186 -13.09 16.30 -22.23
CA PRO A 186 -12.02 17.26 -21.99
C PRO A 186 -12.53 18.56 -21.38
N ILE A 187 -11.82 19.00 -20.34
CA ILE A 187 -12.09 20.24 -19.63
C ILE A 187 -10.84 21.11 -19.74
N GLN A 188 -11.05 22.40 -20.01
CA GLN A 188 -9.98 23.39 -19.98
C GLN A 188 -10.04 24.16 -18.67
N ALA A 189 -8.88 24.31 -18.04
CA ALA A 189 -8.68 25.15 -16.87
C ALA A 189 -7.80 26.36 -17.21
N TRP A 190 -8.02 27.44 -16.49
CA TRP A 190 -7.19 28.64 -16.46
C TRP A 190 -6.87 28.98 -15.01
N VAL A 191 -5.61 29.25 -14.72
CA VAL A 191 -5.15 29.73 -13.41
C VAL A 191 -4.36 31.00 -13.65
N GLU A 192 -4.78 32.10 -13.05
CA GLU A 192 -4.23 33.43 -13.27
C GLU A 192 -3.97 34.11 -11.93
N TYR A 193 -2.73 34.53 -11.72
CA TYR A 193 -2.31 35.30 -10.55
C TYR A 193 -1.88 36.69 -10.97
N ASP A 194 -2.56 37.70 -10.43
CA ASP A 194 -2.22 39.11 -10.55
C ASP A 194 -1.46 39.52 -9.28
N ALA A 195 -0.13 39.71 -9.39
CA ALA A 195 0.72 40.05 -8.26
C ALA A 195 0.45 41.45 -7.68
N PRO A 196 0.30 42.53 -8.49
CA PRO A 196 -0.12 43.84 -7.99
C PRO A 196 -1.41 43.82 -7.17
N GLU A 197 -2.42 43.07 -7.61
CA GLU A 197 -3.72 42.99 -6.92
C GLU A 197 -3.79 41.85 -5.89
N THR A 198 -2.73 41.03 -5.76
CA THR A 198 -2.66 39.83 -4.91
C THR A 198 -3.84 38.89 -5.15
N GLN A 199 -4.20 38.67 -6.42
CA GLN A 199 -5.45 38.01 -6.79
C GLN A 199 -5.18 36.74 -7.58
N LEU A 200 -5.57 35.60 -7.03
CA LEU A 200 -5.52 34.29 -7.69
C LEU A 200 -6.92 33.89 -8.16
N ASN A 201 -7.07 33.64 -9.46
CA ASN A 201 -8.32 33.23 -10.07
C ASN A 201 -8.17 31.85 -10.74
N VAL A 202 -9.20 31.02 -10.58
CA VAL A 202 -9.30 29.70 -11.22
C VAL A 202 -10.61 29.63 -12.00
N THR A 203 -10.52 29.30 -13.28
CA THR A 203 -11.68 29.16 -14.18
C THR A 203 -11.63 27.80 -14.85
N LEU A 204 -12.80 27.16 -15.03
CA LEU A 204 -12.95 25.92 -15.77
C LEU A 204 -14.03 26.07 -16.83
N ALA A 205 -13.95 25.31 -17.93
CA ALA A 205 -15.05 25.12 -18.87
C ALA A 205 -14.80 23.89 -19.77
N PRO A 206 -15.85 23.28 -20.36
CA PRO A 206 -15.65 22.31 -21.44
C PRO A 206 -14.92 22.96 -22.63
N ILE A 207 -14.07 22.21 -23.34
CA ILE A 207 -13.17 22.76 -24.38
C ILE A 207 -13.87 23.48 -25.55
N HIS A 208 -15.16 23.25 -25.79
CA HIS A 208 -15.91 23.94 -26.85
C HIS A 208 -16.72 25.14 -26.34
N THR A 209 -16.43 25.58 -25.11
CA THR A 209 -17.03 26.75 -24.47
C THR A 209 -15.99 27.86 -24.39
N SER A 210 -16.38 29.10 -24.65
CA SER A 210 -15.49 30.25 -24.42
C SER A 210 -15.14 30.37 -22.94
N LYS A 211 -13.94 30.88 -22.64
CA LYS A 211 -13.51 31.08 -21.24
C LYS A 211 -14.56 31.92 -20.48
N PRO A 212 -15.11 31.42 -19.37
CA PRO A 212 -15.98 32.20 -18.50
C PRO A 212 -15.32 33.49 -18.02
N SER A 213 -16.08 34.57 -18.02
CA SER A 213 -15.68 35.89 -17.54
C SER A 213 -15.65 35.95 -16.01
N LEU A 214 -16.55 35.22 -15.34
CA LEU A 214 -16.55 35.06 -13.90
C LEU A 214 -15.76 33.78 -13.54
N PRO A 215 -14.66 33.89 -12.75
CA PRO A 215 -13.91 32.72 -12.32
C PRO A 215 -14.71 31.85 -11.35
N LEU A 216 -14.43 30.54 -11.33
CA LEU A 216 -15.01 29.62 -10.36
C LEU A 216 -14.52 29.95 -8.94
N LEU A 217 -13.20 30.15 -8.81
CA LEU A 217 -12.55 30.54 -7.56
C LEU A 217 -11.82 31.86 -7.77
N SER A 218 -11.92 32.74 -6.77
CA SER A 218 -11.24 34.02 -6.74
C SER A 218 -10.76 34.26 -5.31
N LEU A 219 -9.46 34.22 -5.08
CA LEU A 219 -8.85 34.32 -3.75
C LEU A 219 -7.86 35.49 -3.72
N ASN A 220 -8.10 36.43 -2.80
CA ASN A 220 -7.13 37.47 -2.49
C ASN A 220 -6.06 36.86 -1.57
N ILE A 221 -4.86 36.66 -2.09
CA ILE A 221 -3.73 36.04 -1.41
C ILE A 221 -2.42 36.60 -1.96
N ASP A 222 -1.53 37.05 -1.08
CA ASP A 222 -0.13 37.29 -1.43
C ASP A 222 0.65 35.98 -1.36
N ILE A 223 1.11 35.48 -2.52
CA ILE A 223 1.90 34.23 -2.57
C ILE A 223 3.40 34.46 -2.35
N SER A 224 3.86 35.72 -2.29
CA SER A 224 5.27 36.08 -2.08
C SER A 224 5.93 35.42 -0.86
N PRO A 225 5.27 35.30 0.33
CA PRO A 225 5.86 34.61 1.48
C PRO A 225 5.86 33.08 1.34
N ILE A 226 5.05 32.52 0.45
CA ILE A 226 4.91 31.06 0.28
C ILE A 226 5.94 30.53 -0.71
N ILE A 227 6.13 31.21 -1.85
CA ILE A 227 7.01 30.75 -2.92
C ILE A 227 8.47 31.15 -2.68
N LEU A 228 9.40 30.35 -3.21
CA LEU A 228 10.82 30.69 -3.28
C LEU A 228 11.13 31.44 -4.59
N GLU A 229 12.38 31.90 -4.75
CA GLU A 229 12.81 32.61 -5.96
C GLU A 229 12.68 31.73 -7.20
N GLN A 230 13.22 30.52 -7.16
CA GLN A 230 13.12 29.54 -8.25
C GLN A 230 12.15 28.43 -7.88
N MET A 231 11.14 28.23 -8.73
CA MET A 231 10.11 27.20 -8.55
C MET A 231 9.93 26.38 -9.82
N TYR A 232 9.46 25.16 -9.67
CA TYR A 232 8.97 24.32 -10.76
C TYR A 232 7.46 24.40 -10.85
N VAL A 233 6.97 24.38 -12.08
CA VAL A 233 5.55 24.22 -12.38
C VAL A 233 5.31 22.84 -12.97
N GLY A 234 4.19 22.23 -12.62
CA GLY A 234 3.88 20.89 -13.08
C GLY A 234 2.53 20.41 -12.59
N PHE A 235 2.35 19.11 -12.72
CA PHE A 235 1.17 18.40 -12.27
C PHE A 235 1.57 17.23 -11.40
N SER A 236 0.74 16.94 -10.41
CA SER A 236 0.76 15.70 -9.65
C SER A 236 -0.62 15.06 -9.71
N SER A 237 -0.69 13.75 -9.80
CA SER A 237 -1.93 13.00 -9.63
C SER A 237 -1.68 11.75 -8.84
N SER A 238 -2.73 11.21 -8.25
CA SER A 238 -2.62 9.92 -7.59
C SER A 238 -3.88 9.09 -7.71
N THR A 239 -3.70 7.79 -7.54
CA THR A 239 -4.79 6.82 -7.46
C THR A 239 -4.84 6.22 -6.06
N GLY A 240 -6.02 5.74 -5.67
CA GLY A 240 -6.23 5.03 -4.41
C GLY A 240 -6.57 3.56 -4.65
N GLN A 241 -7.51 3.04 -3.86
CA GLN A 241 -8.22 1.80 -4.19
C GLN A 241 -9.17 1.99 -5.38
N LEU A 242 -9.69 3.21 -5.52
CA LEU A 242 -10.42 3.68 -6.69
C LEU A 242 -9.40 4.19 -7.71
N VAL A 243 -9.52 3.73 -8.95
CA VAL A 243 -8.52 3.96 -10.00
C VAL A 243 -9.13 4.73 -11.17
N GLN A 244 -8.44 5.80 -11.54
CA GLN A 244 -8.80 6.67 -12.65
C GLN A 244 -7.53 7.12 -13.37
N SER A 245 -7.60 7.19 -14.70
CA SER A 245 -6.51 7.71 -15.51
C SER A 245 -6.64 9.23 -15.66
N HIS A 246 -5.59 9.97 -15.30
CA HIS A 246 -5.57 11.43 -15.39
C HIS A 246 -4.69 11.85 -16.58
N TYR A 247 -5.28 12.54 -17.55
CA TYR A 247 -4.59 13.00 -18.75
C TYR A 247 -4.44 14.51 -18.76
N VAL A 248 -3.31 14.99 -19.26
CA VAL A 248 -3.11 16.40 -19.63
C VAL A 248 -2.84 16.44 -21.13
N LEU A 249 -3.76 17.01 -21.88
CA LEU A 249 -3.80 16.96 -23.34
C LEU A 249 -3.02 18.10 -23.99
N GLY A 250 -2.98 19.26 -23.33
CA GLY A 250 -2.22 20.42 -23.75
C GLY A 250 -2.00 21.36 -22.56
N TRP A 251 -0.88 22.06 -22.54
CA TRP A 251 -0.53 22.98 -21.45
C TRP A 251 0.26 24.17 -21.97
N SER A 252 -0.12 25.35 -21.50
CA SER A 252 0.50 26.63 -21.79
C SER A 252 0.71 27.38 -20.48
N PHE A 253 1.86 28.00 -20.33
CA PHE A 253 2.26 28.73 -19.13
C PHE A 253 3.05 29.97 -19.53
N LEU A 254 2.84 31.08 -18.84
CA LEU A 254 3.64 32.29 -19.00
C LEU A 254 3.75 33.05 -17.67
N LEU A 255 4.99 33.45 -17.32
CA LEU A 255 5.23 34.44 -16.28
C LEU A 255 5.08 35.85 -16.85
N ASP A 256 4.57 36.75 -16.01
CA ASP A 256 4.42 38.18 -16.29
C ASP A 256 3.66 38.49 -17.59
N GLY A 257 2.57 37.75 -17.82
CA GLY A 257 1.77 37.92 -19.00
C GLY A 257 0.63 36.91 -19.09
N LYS A 258 -0.07 36.94 -20.23
CA LYS A 258 -1.15 36.02 -20.57
C LYS A 258 -0.61 34.80 -21.34
N ALA A 259 -0.82 33.61 -20.80
CA ALA A 259 -0.44 32.35 -21.41
C ALA A 259 -1.07 32.24 -22.80
N PRO A 260 -0.29 31.87 -23.83
CA PRO A 260 -0.83 31.68 -25.17
C PRO A 260 -1.99 30.68 -25.17
N GLU A 261 -2.99 30.95 -25.99
CA GLU A 261 -4.14 30.06 -26.12
C GLU A 261 -3.73 28.74 -26.77
N LEU A 262 -4.33 27.65 -26.28
CA LEU A 262 -4.10 26.33 -26.84
C LEU A 262 -4.89 26.16 -28.14
N ASP A 263 -4.22 25.67 -29.19
CA ASP A 263 -4.89 25.28 -30.42
C ASP A 263 -5.62 23.94 -30.21
N LEU A 264 -6.88 24.03 -29.78
CA LEU A 264 -7.71 22.88 -29.43
C LEU A 264 -7.92 21.92 -30.61
N SER A 265 -7.81 22.40 -31.86
CA SER A 265 -7.93 21.55 -33.05
C SER A 265 -6.78 20.55 -33.21
N LYS A 266 -5.63 20.83 -32.58
CA LYS A 266 -4.44 19.98 -32.59
C LYS A 266 -4.41 18.99 -31.44
N LEU A 267 -5.33 19.09 -30.47
CA LEU A 267 -5.41 18.20 -29.34
C LEU A 267 -6.07 16.89 -29.78
N SER A 268 -5.33 15.79 -29.68
CA SER A 268 -5.90 14.46 -29.86
C SER A 268 -6.60 14.04 -28.58
N PHE A 269 -7.89 13.72 -28.65
CA PHE A 269 -8.64 13.14 -27.53
C PHE A 269 -9.61 12.06 -28.00
N PHE A 270 -9.85 11.06 -27.17
CA PHE A 270 -10.83 10.01 -27.44
C PHE A 270 -12.20 10.43 -26.89
N THR A 271 -13.16 10.73 -27.75
CA THR A 271 -14.55 10.74 -27.30
C THR A 271 -14.93 9.31 -26.90
N GLY A 272 -15.49 9.13 -25.70
CA GLY A 272 -15.70 7.85 -25.02
C GLY A 272 -16.67 6.85 -25.67
N LYS A 273 -16.76 6.77 -27.01
CA LYS A 273 -17.66 5.85 -27.74
C LYS A 273 -16.97 4.70 -28.49
N GLU A 274 -15.66 4.49 -28.32
CA GLU A 274 -14.96 3.30 -28.87
C GLU A 274 -14.67 2.20 -27.82
N GLN A 275 -15.47 2.09 -26.77
CA GLN A 275 -15.49 0.88 -25.93
C GLN A 275 -16.77 0.07 -26.15
N SER A 276 -16.87 -0.61 -27.30
CA SER A 276 -17.36 -2.00 -27.37
C SER A 276 -17.11 -2.63 -28.76
N LYS A 277 -15.89 -2.57 -29.29
CA LYS A 277 -15.47 -3.61 -30.25
C LYS A 277 -14.15 -4.17 -29.76
N ARG A 278 -14.26 -5.31 -29.07
CA ARG A 278 -13.16 -6.26 -28.91
C ARG A 278 -12.51 -6.44 -30.28
N LYS A 279 -11.36 -5.80 -30.49
CA LYS A 279 -10.41 -6.30 -31.46
C LYS A 279 -9.87 -7.56 -30.80
N GLY A 280 -10.42 -8.71 -31.20
CA GLY A 280 -9.91 -10.00 -30.79
C GLY A 280 -8.40 -9.96 -30.93
N ARG A 281 -7.70 -10.25 -29.84
CA ARG A 281 -6.26 -10.48 -29.91
C ARG A 281 -6.08 -11.65 -30.88
N ASP A 282 -5.43 -11.41 -32.00
CA ASP A 282 -4.98 -12.49 -32.87
C ASP A 282 -4.17 -13.48 -32.01
N PRO A 283 -4.60 -14.75 -31.89
CA PRO A 283 -4.06 -15.70 -30.91
C PRO A 283 -2.60 -16.10 -31.18
N LEU A 284 -2.01 -15.65 -32.30
CA LEU A 284 -0.68 -16.04 -32.74
C LEU A 284 0.47 -15.28 -32.03
N VAL A 285 0.29 -14.01 -31.65
CA VAL A 285 1.39 -13.20 -31.08
C VAL A 285 1.53 -13.39 -29.56
N VAL A 286 0.41 -13.60 -28.86
CA VAL A 286 0.41 -13.99 -27.45
C VAL A 286 0.90 -15.44 -27.28
N GLY A 287 0.58 -16.32 -28.23
CA GLY A 287 1.06 -17.70 -28.25
C GLY A 287 2.59 -17.81 -28.33
N LEU A 288 3.27 -16.98 -29.13
CA LEU A 288 4.73 -17.04 -29.31
C LEU A 288 5.53 -16.51 -28.12
N SER A 289 5.02 -15.51 -27.39
CA SER A 289 5.68 -15.03 -26.17
C SER A 289 5.37 -15.91 -24.95
N ILE A 290 4.14 -16.42 -24.82
CA ILE A 290 3.79 -17.33 -23.73
C ILE A 290 4.47 -18.69 -23.92
N THR A 291 4.56 -19.24 -25.13
CA THR A 291 5.30 -20.49 -25.35
C THR A 291 6.79 -20.32 -25.12
N GLY A 292 7.39 -19.19 -25.53
CA GLY A 292 8.80 -18.89 -25.21
C GLY A 292 9.06 -18.78 -23.71
N VAL A 293 8.21 -18.05 -22.98
CA VAL A 293 8.31 -17.90 -21.52
C VAL A 293 8.03 -19.22 -20.80
N VAL A 294 7.04 -20.01 -21.26
CA VAL A 294 6.74 -21.33 -20.70
C VAL A 294 7.86 -22.32 -21.00
N LEU A 295 8.48 -22.29 -22.18
CA LEU A 295 9.65 -23.12 -22.49
C LEU A 295 10.88 -22.70 -21.69
N LEU A 296 11.07 -21.41 -21.42
CA LEU A 296 12.12 -20.91 -20.53
C LEU A 296 11.85 -21.29 -19.06
N ILE A 297 10.59 -21.25 -18.62
CA ILE A 297 10.19 -21.72 -17.29
C ILE A 297 10.38 -23.23 -17.19
N ILE A 298 10.01 -24.01 -18.22
CA ILE A 298 10.21 -25.46 -18.24
C ILE A 298 11.70 -25.79 -18.31
N ALA A 299 12.50 -25.06 -19.09
CA ALA A 299 13.95 -25.27 -19.18
C ALA A 299 14.64 -24.90 -17.87
N THR A 300 14.26 -23.78 -17.23
CA THR A 300 14.78 -23.40 -15.91
C THR A 300 14.34 -24.38 -14.83
N ILE A 301 13.08 -24.82 -14.82
CA ILE A 301 12.61 -25.89 -13.92
C ILE A 301 13.34 -27.20 -14.21
N SER A 302 13.59 -27.55 -15.47
CA SER A 302 14.32 -28.78 -15.82
C SER A 302 15.78 -28.71 -15.40
N ILE A 303 16.44 -27.55 -15.58
CA ILE A 303 17.79 -27.28 -15.09
C ILE A 303 17.79 -27.33 -13.56
N LEU A 304 16.82 -26.71 -12.89
CA LEU A 304 16.67 -26.78 -11.44
C LEU A 304 16.41 -28.20 -10.95
N ILE A 305 15.63 -29.02 -11.68
CA ILE A 305 15.41 -30.43 -11.37
C ILE A 305 16.67 -31.24 -11.63
N ILE A 306 17.45 -30.95 -12.67
CA ILE A 306 18.73 -31.63 -12.94
C ILE A 306 19.76 -31.25 -11.87
N LEU A 307 19.87 -29.97 -11.52
CA LEU A 307 20.73 -29.49 -10.44
C LEU A 307 20.27 -30.04 -9.09
N TRP A 308 18.97 -30.08 -8.84
CA TRP A 308 18.39 -30.71 -7.67
C TRP A 308 18.60 -32.22 -7.67
N ARG A 309 18.58 -32.91 -8.83
CA ARG A 309 18.90 -34.34 -8.94
C ARG A 309 20.37 -34.63 -8.78
N ARG A 310 21.26 -33.77 -9.27
CA ARG A 310 22.73 -33.88 -9.06
C ARG A 310 23.08 -33.60 -7.60
N LYS A 311 22.51 -32.53 -7.04
CA LYS A 311 22.65 -32.18 -5.63
C LYS A 311 21.96 -33.20 -4.74
N LYS A 312 20.82 -33.78 -5.17
CA LYS A 312 20.16 -34.88 -4.46
C LYS A 312 20.94 -36.17 -4.61
N ALA A 313 21.60 -36.48 -5.73
CA ALA A 313 22.46 -37.66 -5.81
C ALA A 313 23.68 -37.53 -4.89
N GLU A 314 24.31 -36.35 -4.85
CA GLU A 314 25.37 -36.00 -3.90
C GLU A 314 24.86 -36.01 -2.44
N PHE A 315 23.64 -35.52 -2.21
CA PHE A 315 22.98 -35.55 -0.90
C PHE A 315 22.35 -36.91 -0.56
N THR A 316 22.15 -37.81 -1.52
CA THR A 316 21.63 -39.18 -1.38
C THR A 316 22.78 -40.14 -1.11
N GLU A 317 23.96 -39.88 -1.64
CA GLU A 317 25.19 -40.54 -1.20
C GLU A 317 25.56 -40.11 0.23
N ILE A 318 25.30 -38.84 0.59
CA ILE A 318 25.39 -38.38 1.99
C ILE A 318 24.22 -38.94 2.83
N LEU A 319 22.99 -38.97 2.31
CA LEU A 319 21.82 -39.49 3.05
C LEU A 319 21.81 -41.02 3.17
N GLU A 320 22.42 -41.81 2.29
CA GLU A 320 22.55 -43.26 2.50
C GLU A 320 23.41 -43.56 3.75
N ASP A 321 24.36 -42.68 4.07
CA ASP A 321 25.15 -42.71 5.31
C ASP A 321 24.38 -42.16 6.54
N TRP A 322 23.32 -41.36 6.34
CA TRP A 322 22.45 -40.81 7.39
C TRP A 322 21.10 -41.52 7.56
N GLU A 323 20.66 -42.33 6.58
CA GLU A 323 19.43 -43.13 6.59
C GLU A 323 19.63 -44.47 7.31
N ASP A 324 20.89 -44.86 7.59
CA ASP A 324 21.18 -45.96 8.52
C ASP A 324 21.14 -45.53 10.01
N LEU A 325 20.88 -44.23 10.27
CA LEU A 325 20.45 -43.78 11.59
C LEU A 325 18.92 -43.84 11.67
N GLN A 326 18.41 -45.05 11.89
CA GLN A 326 17.09 -45.18 12.48
C GLN A 326 17.04 -44.35 13.77
N THR A 327 16.23 -43.28 13.79
CA THR A 327 15.81 -42.64 15.04
C THR A 327 14.87 -43.60 15.74
N THR A 328 15.46 -44.57 16.44
CA THR A 328 14.79 -45.69 17.13
C THR A 328 14.07 -45.27 18.41
N HIS A 329 13.97 -43.96 18.70
CA HIS A 329 13.47 -43.47 19.98
C HIS A 329 12.87 -42.06 19.88
N VAL A 330 11.69 -41.87 20.49
CA VAL A 330 11.12 -40.54 20.70
C VAL A 330 11.92 -39.84 21.80
N ALA A 331 12.59 -38.74 21.46
CA ALA A 331 13.35 -37.90 22.39
C ALA A 331 12.69 -36.52 22.52
N GLY A 332 12.47 -36.07 23.75
CA GLY A 332 11.89 -34.76 24.05
C GLY A 332 11.75 -34.51 25.55
N THR A 333 11.55 -33.25 25.93
CA THR A 333 11.34 -32.86 27.33
C THR A 333 9.88 -33.13 27.72
N LEU A 334 9.67 -33.95 28.75
CA LEU A 334 8.34 -34.29 29.26
C LEU A 334 7.56 -33.01 29.63
N GLY A 335 6.31 -32.90 29.15
CA GLY A 335 5.47 -31.70 29.27
C GLY A 335 5.45 -30.78 28.03
N TYR A 336 6.42 -30.90 27.12
CA TYR A 336 6.39 -30.22 25.81
C TYR A 336 6.10 -31.17 24.64
N ILE A 337 6.13 -32.49 24.89
CA ILE A 337 5.84 -33.50 23.87
C ILE A 337 4.33 -33.55 23.62
N ALA A 338 3.92 -33.23 22.41
CA ALA A 338 2.53 -33.37 21.98
C ALA A 338 2.06 -34.84 22.06
N PRO A 339 0.81 -35.12 22.46
CA PRO A 339 0.31 -36.50 22.60
C PRO A 339 0.47 -37.36 21.35
N GLU A 340 0.29 -36.77 20.17
CA GLU A 340 0.47 -37.46 18.90
C GLU A 340 1.94 -37.72 18.52
N LEU A 341 2.87 -36.88 19.00
CA LEU A 341 4.32 -37.09 18.83
C LEU A 341 4.78 -38.29 19.65
N ALA A 342 4.32 -38.40 20.90
CA ALA A 342 4.59 -39.55 21.77
C ALA A 342 4.07 -40.87 21.19
N ARG A 343 2.94 -40.83 20.45
CA ARG A 343 2.31 -42.02 19.86
C ARG A 343 2.92 -42.43 18.52
N SER A 344 3.17 -41.46 17.64
CA SER A 344 3.54 -41.72 16.24
C SER A 344 5.04 -41.61 15.97
N GLY A 345 5.79 -40.96 16.87
CA GLY A 345 7.19 -40.61 16.66
C GLY A 345 7.43 -39.62 15.52
N LYS A 346 6.37 -39.06 14.92
CA LYS A 346 6.47 -38.16 13.77
C LYS A 346 6.25 -36.70 14.20
N PRO A 347 7.29 -35.85 14.19
CA PRO A 347 7.12 -34.43 14.45
C PRO A 347 6.35 -33.75 13.31
N THR A 348 5.51 -32.77 13.65
CA THR A 348 4.74 -31.96 12.69
C THR A 348 4.71 -30.50 13.15
N PRO A 349 4.35 -29.53 12.29
CA PRO A 349 4.19 -28.14 12.75
C PRO A 349 3.20 -27.99 13.92
N SER A 350 2.21 -28.88 14.04
CA SER A 350 1.25 -28.88 15.15
C SER A 350 1.91 -29.32 16.47
N THR A 351 2.91 -30.19 16.43
CA THR A 351 3.66 -30.61 17.63
C THR A 351 4.50 -29.46 18.18
N ASP A 352 5.01 -28.60 17.29
CA ASP A 352 5.73 -27.37 17.69
C ASP A 352 4.79 -26.34 18.34
N VAL A 353 3.55 -26.20 17.83
CA VAL A 353 2.53 -25.32 18.44
C VAL A 353 2.15 -25.78 19.85
N TYR A 354 2.08 -27.10 20.09
CA TYR A 354 1.84 -27.64 21.43
C TYR A 354 2.99 -27.27 22.40
N ALA A 355 4.23 -27.49 21.97
CA ALA A 355 5.41 -27.14 22.77
C ALA A 355 5.45 -25.64 23.09
N PHE A 356 5.08 -24.79 22.12
CA PHE A 356 4.94 -23.35 22.33
C PHE A 356 3.87 -23.02 23.37
N GLY A 357 2.70 -23.68 23.32
CA GLY A 357 1.64 -23.51 24.32
C GLY A 357 2.10 -23.84 25.73
N ALA A 358 2.77 -24.99 25.90
CA ALA A 358 3.35 -25.41 27.18
C ALA A 358 4.41 -24.39 27.69
N PHE A 359 5.24 -23.86 26.80
CA PHE A 359 6.22 -22.82 27.11
C PHE A 359 5.58 -21.51 27.56
N CYS A 360 4.52 -21.05 26.89
CA CYS A 360 3.78 -19.86 27.31
C CYS A 360 3.22 -20.01 28.72
N LEU A 361 2.68 -21.18 29.05
CA LEU A 361 2.16 -21.46 30.39
C LEU A 361 3.27 -21.54 31.43
N GLU A 362 4.43 -22.14 31.10
CA GLU A 362 5.59 -22.20 31.99
C GLU A 362 6.08 -20.79 32.35
N VAL A 363 6.25 -19.93 31.36
CA VAL A 363 6.71 -18.55 31.56
C VAL A 363 5.70 -17.74 32.37
N ALA A 364 4.40 -17.86 32.07
CA ALA A 364 3.36 -17.12 32.77
C ALA A 364 3.17 -17.59 34.22
N CYS A 365 3.29 -18.89 34.48
CA CYS A 365 3.03 -19.48 35.79
C CYS A 365 4.29 -19.63 36.66
N GLY A 366 5.49 -19.51 36.09
CA GLY A 366 6.75 -19.75 36.79
C GLY A 366 6.93 -21.19 37.28
N ARG A 367 6.17 -22.13 36.71
CA ARG A 367 6.11 -23.55 37.08
C ARG A 367 6.58 -24.41 35.93
N ARG A 368 7.25 -25.52 36.25
CA ARG A 368 7.73 -26.43 35.20
C ARG A 368 6.53 -27.16 34.56
N PRO A 369 6.60 -27.50 33.25
CA PRO A 369 5.53 -28.24 32.58
C PRO A 369 5.17 -29.58 33.24
N VAL A 370 6.13 -30.20 33.94
CA VAL A 370 5.89 -31.37 34.79
C VAL A 370 6.54 -31.21 36.16
N GLU A 371 5.75 -31.37 37.22
CA GLU A 371 6.20 -31.34 38.62
C GLU A 371 5.80 -32.64 39.34
N PRO A 372 6.72 -33.59 39.56
CA PRO A 372 6.40 -34.93 40.08
C PRO A 372 5.95 -35.00 41.54
N LYS A 373 5.94 -33.88 42.28
CA LYS A 373 5.75 -33.84 43.74
C LYS A 373 4.35 -33.38 44.18
N THR A 374 3.37 -33.39 43.27
CA THR A 374 2.04 -32.80 43.48
C THR A 374 0.92 -33.81 43.17
N SER A 375 -0.35 -33.47 43.44
CA SER A 375 -1.48 -34.36 43.11
C SER A 375 -1.54 -34.63 41.59
N ALA A 376 -2.17 -35.73 41.16
CA ALA A 376 -2.18 -36.13 39.74
C ALA A 376 -2.71 -35.05 38.78
N LYS A 377 -3.61 -34.18 39.27
CA LYS A 377 -4.20 -33.05 38.52
C LYS A 377 -3.28 -31.81 38.45
N GLU A 378 -2.27 -31.75 39.32
CA GLU A 378 -1.31 -30.64 39.44
C GLU A 378 0.08 -31.01 38.90
N MET A 379 0.25 -32.26 38.44
CA MET A 379 1.49 -32.80 37.91
C MET A 379 1.81 -32.23 36.53
N ILE A 380 0.78 -31.99 35.69
CA ILE A 380 0.89 -31.45 34.34
C ILE A 380 0.42 -30.00 34.36
N LEU A 381 1.29 -29.08 33.95
CA LEU A 381 1.01 -27.64 34.00
C LEU A 381 -0.22 -27.25 33.19
N VAL A 382 -0.39 -27.84 32.00
CA VAL A 382 -1.54 -27.59 31.11
C VAL A 382 -2.86 -27.93 31.81
N ASP A 383 -2.96 -29.12 32.42
CA ASP A 383 -4.18 -29.57 33.11
C ASP A 383 -4.46 -28.75 34.37
N TRP A 384 -3.40 -28.33 35.07
CA TRP A 384 -3.51 -27.45 36.22
C TRP A 384 -4.09 -26.09 35.83
N VAL A 385 -3.52 -25.40 34.83
CA VAL A 385 -4.03 -24.10 34.37
C VAL A 385 -5.45 -24.22 33.83
N TYR A 386 -5.75 -25.30 33.10
CA TYR A 386 -7.09 -25.58 32.60
C TYR A 386 -8.11 -25.68 33.76
N SER A 387 -7.76 -26.35 34.86
CA SER A 387 -8.66 -26.47 36.02
C SER A 387 -9.00 -25.12 36.65
N PHE A 388 -8.05 -24.21 36.75
CA PHE A 388 -8.27 -22.85 37.25
C PHE A 388 -9.09 -22.00 36.27
N TRP A 389 -8.91 -22.21 34.98
CA TRP A 389 -9.73 -21.55 33.97
C TRP A 389 -11.20 -21.99 34.05
N MET A 390 -11.44 -23.28 34.27
CA MET A 390 -12.79 -23.84 34.49
C MET A 390 -13.46 -23.31 35.75
N GLU A 391 -12.69 -22.94 36.77
CA GLU A 391 -13.18 -22.26 37.98
C GLU A 391 -13.35 -20.74 37.83
N GLY A 392 -13.03 -20.17 36.66
CA GLY A 392 -13.06 -18.72 36.43
C GLY A 392 -11.94 -17.97 37.15
N LYS A 393 -10.87 -18.66 37.55
CA LYS A 393 -9.75 -18.13 38.32
C LYS A 393 -8.41 -18.27 37.59
N ILE A 394 -8.41 -18.19 36.26
CA ILE A 394 -7.19 -18.42 35.46
C ILE A 394 -6.02 -17.51 35.89
N LEU A 395 -6.29 -16.26 36.27
CA LEU A 395 -5.26 -15.31 36.70
C LEU A 395 -4.55 -15.70 38.00
N SER A 396 -5.12 -16.58 38.83
CA SER A 396 -4.42 -17.05 40.04
C SER A 396 -3.31 -18.06 39.76
N THR A 397 -3.13 -18.47 38.49
CA THR A 397 -2.02 -19.34 38.09
C THR A 397 -0.74 -18.58 37.77
N MET A 398 -0.80 -17.24 37.70
CA MET A 398 0.35 -16.39 37.40
C MET A 398 1.48 -16.55 38.42
N ASP A 399 2.73 -16.47 37.94
CA ASP A 399 3.92 -16.58 38.80
C ASP A 399 3.86 -15.55 39.94
N PRO A 400 3.85 -15.98 41.21
CA PRO A 400 3.88 -15.09 42.35
C PRO A 400 5.11 -14.17 42.41
N LYS A 401 6.20 -14.51 41.69
CA LYS A 401 7.43 -13.71 41.61
C LYS A 401 7.37 -12.55 40.62
N LEU A 402 6.37 -12.52 39.75
CA LEU A 402 6.07 -11.33 38.96
C LEU A 402 5.36 -10.37 39.91
N ASP A 403 6.00 -9.25 40.29
CA ASP A 403 5.62 -8.28 41.35
C ASP A 403 4.27 -7.54 41.13
N ARG A 404 3.25 -8.20 40.56
CA ARG A 404 1.94 -7.69 40.14
C ARG A 404 2.01 -6.54 39.12
N GLU A 405 3.15 -6.34 38.48
CA GLU A 405 3.36 -5.36 37.40
C GLU A 405 2.86 -5.83 36.02
N TRP A 406 1.93 -6.78 35.97
CA TRP A 406 1.34 -7.28 34.72
C TRP A 406 -0.09 -6.79 34.56
N LYS A 407 -0.49 -6.49 33.32
CA LYS A 407 -1.87 -6.12 33.01
C LYS A 407 -2.74 -7.37 32.96
N ALA A 408 -3.89 -7.34 33.63
CA ALA A 408 -4.79 -8.50 33.72
C ALA A 408 -5.23 -9.03 32.35
N GLU A 409 -5.50 -8.14 31.40
CA GLU A 409 -5.92 -8.48 30.04
C GLU A 409 -4.83 -9.21 29.26
N GLU A 410 -3.57 -8.76 29.38
CA GLU A 410 -2.42 -9.39 28.71
C GLU A 410 -2.11 -10.76 29.33
N ALA A 411 -2.18 -10.87 30.66
CA ALA A 411 -2.01 -12.14 31.36
C ALA A 411 -3.09 -13.15 30.99
N GLU A 412 -4.36 -12.72 30.97
CA GLU A 412 -5.49 -13.57 30.60
C GLU A 412 -5.39 -14.06 29.14
N LEU A 413 -4.96 -13.18 28.23
CA LEU A 413 -4.70 -13.53 26.83
C LEU A 413 -3.63 -14.62 26.71
N VAL A 414 -2.47 -14.44 27.35
CA VAL A 414 -1.35 -15.39 27.27
C VAL A 414 -1.73 -16.75 27.84
N LEU A 415 -2.43 -16.78 28.99
CA LEU A 415 -2.87 -18.03 29.61
C LEU A 415 -3.88 -18.79 28.76
N LYS A 416 -4.90 -18.09 28.22
CA LYS A 416 -5.90 -18.71 27.34
C LYS A 416 -5.32 -19.16 26.01
N LEU A 417 -4.40 -18.37 25.43
CA LEU A 417 -3.70 -18.73 24.20
C LEU A 417 -2.76 -19.92 24.42
N GLY A 418 -2.09 -19.98 25.57
CA GLY A 418 -1.28 -21.13 25.98
C GLY A 418 -2.10 -22.42 25.98
N LEU A 419 -3.28 -22.41 26.62
CA LEU A 419 -4.22 -23.54 26.64
C LEU A 419 -4.72 -23.94 25.24
N LEU A 420 -5.00 -22.95 24.38
CA LEU A 420 -5.44 -23.18 23.00
C LEU A 420 -4.33 -23.83 22.15
N CYS A 421 -3.08 -23.39 22.33
CA CYS A 421 -1.91 -23.96 21.65
C CYS A 421 -1.58 -25.36 22.17
N SER A 422 -1.73 -25.62 23.47
CA SER A 422 -1.49 -26.93 24.10
C SER A 422 -2.71 -27.87 24.01
N HIS A 423 -3.59 -27.68 23.03
CA HIS A 423 -4.78 -28.51 22.87
C HIS A 423 -4.41 -29.98 22.61
N GLY A 424 -5.11 -30.94 23.23
CA GLY A 424 -4.78 -32.37 23.12
C GLY A 424 -4.93 -32.95 21.70
N VAL A 425 -5.79 -32.33 20.89
CA VAL A 425 -6.04 -32.68 19.48
C VAL A 425 -5.36 -31.67 18.57
N ALA A 426 -4.53 -32.14 17.63
CA ALA A 426 -3.74 -31.31 16.71
C ALA A 426 -4.61 -30.33 15.89
N GLU A 427 -5.77 -30.77 15.40
CA GLU A 427 -6.69 -29.97 14.60
C GLU A 427 -7.35 -28.83 15.40
N GLY A 428 -7.39 -28.94 16.73
CA GLY A 428 -7.91 -27.89 17.61
C GLY A 428 -6.91 -26.76 17.87
N ARG A 429 -5.64 -26.93 17.45
CA ARG A 429 -4.58 -25.93 17.66
C ARG A 429 -4.58 -24.90 16.51
N PRO A 430 -4.35 -23.61 16.81
CA PRO A 430 -4.21 -22.58 15.79
C PRO A 430 -2.92 -22.78 15.00
N ARG A 431 -2.87 -22.24 13.78
CA ARG A 431 -1.61 -22.10 13.05
C ARG A 431 -0.73 -21.07 13.75
N MET A 432 0.59 -21.22 13.67
CA MET A 432 1.53 -20.29 14.31
C MET A 432 1.37 -18.84 13.82
N SER A 433 0.96 -18.64 12.57
CA SER A 433 0.60 -17.32 12.03
C SER A 433 -0.58 -16.68 12.76
N GLN A 434 -1.57 -17.47 13.18
CA GLN A 434 -2.74 -17.00 13.92
C GLN A 434 -2.39 -16.67 15.38
N VAL A 435 -1.49 -17.45 15.99
CA VAL A 435 -0.96 -17.18 17.33
C VAL A 435 -0.27 -15.80 17.39
N LEU A 436 0.50 -15.44 16.36
CA LEU A 436 1.14 -14.13 16.26
C LEU A 436 0.13 -12.97 16.16
N ILE A 437 -0.99 -13.17 15.48
CA ILE A 437 -2.06 -12.15 15.36
C ILE A 437 -2.67 -11.88 16.75
N TYR A 438 -2.92 -12.94 17.53
CA TYR A 438 -3.45 -12.81 18.89
C TYR A 438 -2.47 -12.08 19.81
N LEU A 439 -1.18 -12.45 19.82
CA LEU A 439 -0.16 -11.79 20.64
C LEU A 439 0.07 -10.31 20.28
N LYS A 440 -0.17 -9.92 19.03
CA LYS A 440 -0.08 -8.52 18.58
C LYS A 440 -1.31 -7.67 18.92
N GLY A 441 -2.35 -8.25 19.53
CA GLY A 441 -3.62 -7.56 19.80
C GLY A 441 -4.42 -7.24 18.54
N GLN A 442 -4.15 -7.93 17.42
CA GLN A 442 -4.81 -7.68 16.13
C GLN A 442 -6.10 -8.50 15.95
N ALA A 443 -6.35 -9.47 16.83
CA ALA A 443 -7.60 -10.22 16.91
C ALA A 443 -7.86 -10.68 18.35
N ALA A 444 -9.14 -10.81 18.73
CA ALA A 444 -9.54 -11.40 20.00
C ALA A 444 -9.58 -12.94 19.91
N LEU A 445 -9.35 -13.62 21.03
CA LEU A 445 -9.57 -15.07 21.11
C LEU A 445 -11.06 -15.40 20.89
N PRO A 446 -11.41 -16.53 20.26
CA PRO A 446 -12.81 -16.91 20.04
C PRO A 446 -13.60 -16.94 21.36
N GLU A 447 -14.78 -16.30 21.42
CA GLU A 447 -15.63 -16.25 22.63
C GLU A 447 -16.05 -17.66 23.12
N ASN A 448 -16.06 -18.63 22.20
CA ASN A 448 -16.43 -20.03 22.42
C ASN A 448 -15.25 -20.90 22.86
N LEU A 449 -14.14 -20.31 23.33
CA LEU A 449 -12.90 -21.03 23.65
C LEU A 449 -13.14 -22.17 24.62
N ASN A 450 -13.97 -21.95 25.64
CA ASN A 450 -14.38 -22.97 26.60
C ASN A 450 -15.02 -24.19 25.92
N ALA A 451 -15.85 -24.01 24.88
CA ALA A 451 -16.48 -25.12 24.16
C ALA A 451 -15.49 -25.87 23.25
N HIS A 452 -14.49 -25.18 22.71
CA HIS A 452 -13.44 -25.79 21.89
C HIS A 452 -12.47 -26.61 22.73
N VAL A 453 -12.07 -26.12 23.91
CA VAL A 453 -11.19 -26.85 24.83
C VAL A 453 -11.94 -27.96 25.60
N LYS A 454 -13.25 -27.78 25.90
CA LYS A 454 -14.12 -28.79 26.55
C LYS A 454 -14.27 -30.10 25.78
N ALA A 455 -13.92 -30.15 24.49
CA ALA A 455 -13.86 -31.41 23.75
C ALA A 455 -12.85 -32.43 24.36
N GLN A 456 -12.07 -32.02 25.37
CA GLN A 456 -11.22 -32.88 26.22
C GLN A 456 -11.97 -33.99 27.00
N GLU A 457 -13.18 -33.79 27.52
CA GLU A 457 -13.74 -34.73 28.51
C GLU A 457 -14.43 -35.98 27.91
N GLY A 458 -14.76 -35.98 26.62
CA GLY A 458 -15.48 -37.12 26.00
C GLY A 458 -14.63 -38.34 25.65
N ARG A 459 -13.30 -38.28 25.79
CA ARG A 459 -12.38 -39.36 25.38
C ARG A 459 -11.20 -39.62 26.33
N GLY A 460 -10.90 -38.70 27.25
CA GLY A 460 -9.62 -38.68 27.98
C GLY A 460 -9.57 -39.42 29.33
N GLU A 461 -10.69 -39.81 29.94
CA GLU A 461 -10.66 -40.50 31.25
C GLU A 461 -9.98 -41.88 31.19
N SER A 462 -9.89 -42.50 30.00
CA SER A 462 -9.13 -43.74 29.79
C SER A 462 -7.64 -43.50 29.45
N GLU A 463 -7.22 -42.28 29.11
CA GLU A 463 -5.94 -42.03 28.43
C GLU A 463 -4.87 -41.40 29.35
N ASN A 464 -5.26 -40.67 30.39
CA ASN A 464 -4.30 -40.15 31.39
C ASN A 464 -3.71 -41.27 32.28
N HIS A 465 -4.41 -42.40 32.43
CA HIS A 465 -3.82 -43.61 33.02
C HIS A 465 -2.85 -44.35 32.09
N ALA A 466 -2.92 -44.12 30.77
CA ALA A 466 -2.00 -44.76 29.83
C ALA A 466 -0.60 -44.12 29.89
N ILE A 467 -0.49 -42.79 30.06
CA ILE A 467 0.82 -42.10 30.10
C ILE A 467 1.62 -42.46 31.37
N LEU A 468 0.94 -42.70 32.49
CA LEU A 468 1.60 -43.11 33.76
C LEU A 468 1.93 -44.62 33.84
N CYS A 469 1.38 -45.46 32.95
CA CYS A 469 1.56 -46.92 33.00
C CYS A 469 2.48 -47.50 31.91
N TYR A 470 3.04 -46.69 31.01
CA TYR A 470 4.03 -47.18 30.03
C TYR A 470 5.46 -47.08 30.57
N SER A 471 5.87 -48.11 31.34
CA SER A 471 7.27 -48.52 31.37
C SER A 471 7.62 -49.23 30.06
N SER A 472 7.69 -48.49 28.95
CA SER A 472 8.25 -48.99 27.69
C SER A 472 9.71 -48.53 27.56
N PRO A 473 10.64 -49.35 27.05
CA PRO A 473 12.07 -49.00 26.94
C PRO A 473 12.38 -47.90 25.89
N SER A 474 11.34 -47.24 25.34
CA SER A 474 11.35 -46.57 24.03
C SER A 474 11.19 -45.03 24.09
N LEU A 475 11.20 -44.43 25.28
CA LEU A 475 11.15 -42.97 25.49
C LEU A 475 12.35 -42.49 26.33
N THR A 476 13.20 -41.64 25.75
CA THR A 476 14.34 -41.04 26.48
C THR A 476 13.86 -39.70 27.02
N ILE A 477 13.52 -39.69 28.32
CA ILE A 477 13.08 -38.49 29.03
C ILE A 477 14.32 -37.75 29.54
N THR A 478 14.56 -36.55 29.03
CA THR A 478 15.63 -35.68 29.52
C THR A 478 15.08 -34.71 30.58
N ASN A 479 15.69 -34.69 31.77
CA ASN A 479 15.37 -33.72 32.81
C ASN A 479 16.20 -32.44 32.62
N SER A 480 15.49 -31.33 32.38
CA SER A 480 15.91 -29.92 32.31
C SER A 480 17.39 -29.58 32.10
N LEU A 481 17.66 -28.92 30.98
CA LEU A 481 18.84 -28.11 30.72
C LEU A 481 18.91 -26.92 31.70
N ILE A 482 19.86 -26.99 32.63
CA ILE A 482 20.66 -25.81 32.99
C ILE A 482 21.99 -26.02 32.30
N SER A 483 22.24 -25.30 31.20
CA SER A 483 23.59 -24.97 30.75
C SER A 483 23.52 -23.82 29.76
N VAL A 484 23.84 -22.64 30.29
CA VAL A 484 24.51 -21.46 29.71
C VAL A 484 24.61 -21.42 28.17
N GLY A 485 24.09 -20.32 27.63
CA GLY A 485 24.05 -20.04 26.20
C GLY A 485 25.40 -19.97 25.48
N ARG A 486 25.27 -19.87 24.16
CA ARG A 486 26.23 -19.24 23.26
C ARG A 486 25.48 -18.34 22.31
#